data_AF-A0AAV4ACR6-F1
#
_entry.id   AF-A0AAV4ACR6-F1
#
_cell.length_a   1.000
_cell.length_b   1.000
_cell.length_c   1.000
_cell.angle_alpha   90.00
_cell.angle_beta   90.00
_cell.angle_gamma   90.00
#
_symmetry.space_group_name_H-M   'P 1'
#
loop_
_entity.id
_entity.type
_entity.pdbx_description
1 polymer ?
#
loop_
_entity_poly.entity_id
_entity_poly.type
_entity_poly.pdbx_seq_one_letter_code
_entity_poly.pdbx_strand_id
1 'polypeptide(L)'
;MEVMDDLQSEVEDGMPKLASGKSVPVMTNCAALRDPEKTRSLGLPVLKGEIGGREVDVMRDTGCEGVAMRKQLVDASQMTGEYCLLLRIDKTALLAEKAVISLRTPFLSGEVKALCIPNAICDVIKLQQEDPRILALVDAGRTSRRGGKVVSFERARGIVYRRYEDLGRNVNVKQVVLPKPLREYVMSVAYDSITGAHLGIMRTKDKVLSNFYWPGVDGDVTRYCWSCDVCQRTVKKGTVPRVPLEKVPLIDTPFKRVAIDLKTTTLYHPICNGLVERFNATLKTCLRHLCSEQPRQWHRYINPLLFAYREVPLESTHFDLFELLYGRTVRGPMHILRELWTKEIEEPDVKSSYEYVLNLRERLDDTLMIAREEVEKSQGR
;
A
#
# COMPACT_ATOMS: atom_id res chain seq x y z
N MET A 1 -33.87 -42.08 8.73
CA MET A 1 -34.64 -42.35 7.50
C MET A 1 -36.03 -41.70 7.60
N GLU A 2 -36.11 -40.49 8.17
CA GLU A 2 -37.38 -39.74 8.35
C GLU A 2 -37.16 -38.21 8.20
N VAL A 3 -36.10 -37.79 7.49
CA VAL A 3 -35.84 -36.36 7.16
C VAL A 3 -35.66 -36.18 5.64
N MET A 4 -36.04 -37.19 4.85
CA MET A 4 -35.97 -37.18 3.39
C MET A 4 -37.34 -37.04 2.71
N ASP A 5 -38.45 -37.28 3.44
CA ASP A 5 -39.80 -37.24 2.87
C ASP A 5 -40.41 -35.83 2.85
N ASP A 6 -39.93 -34.90 3.69
CA ASP A 6 -40.44 -33.52 3.73
C ASP A 6 -39.89 -32.62 2.60
N LEU A 7 -38.98 -33.13 1.75
CA LEU A 7 -38.43 -32.40 0.59
C LEU A 7 -39.10 -32.77 -0.73
N GLN A 8 -39.99 -33.77 -0.75
CA GLN A 8 -40.74 -34.14 -1.96
C GLN A 8 -41.98 -33.27 -2.19
N SER A 9 -42.44 -32.51 -1.20
CA SER A 9 -43.65 -31.68 -1.29
C SER A 9 -43.40 -30.24 -1.75
N GLU A 10 -42.14 -29.81 -1.96
CA GLU A 10 -41.77 -28.46 -2.41
C GLU A 10 -41.01 -28.42 -3.74
N VAL A 11 -41.20 -29.44 -4.60
CA VAL A 11 -40.59 -29.52 -5.94
C VAL A 11 -41.69 -29.51 -7.00
N GLU A 12 -42.01 -28.32 -7.52
CA GLU A 12 -42.64 -28.16 -8.84
C GLU A 12 -41.51 -27.82 -9.83
N ASP A 13 -41.45 -28.54 -10.96
CA ASP A 13 -40.45 -28.36 -12.03
C ASP A 13 -38.97 -28.51 -11.63
N GLY A 14 -38.64 -29.41 -10.68
CA GLY A 14 -37.26 -29.86 -10.46
C GLY A 14 -36.31 -28.88 -9.76
N MET A 15 -36.81 -27.78 -9.17
CA MET A 15 -35.98 -26.74 -8.55
C MET A 15 -36.38 -26.46 -7.09
N PRO A 16 -35.45 -26.52 -6.11
CA PRO A 16 -35.76 -26.16 -4.72
C PRO A 16 -35.95 -24.64 -4.57
N LYS A 17 -37.10 -24.21 -4.03
CA LYS A 17 -37.38 -22.81 -3.71
C LYS A 17 -36.74 -22.43 -2.37
N LEU A 18 -35.99 -21.33 -2.33
CA LEU A 18 -35.63 -20.67 -1.07
C LEU A 18 -36.85 -19.89 -0.56
N ALA A 19 -36.98 -19.72 0.76
CA ALA A 19 -38.05 -18.95 1.41
C ALA A 19 -38.21 -17.49 0.92
N SER A 20 -37.23 -16.99 0.15
CA SER A 20 -37.24 -15.67 -0.50
C SER A 20 -37.87 -15.66 -1.91
N GLY A 21 -38.45 -16.77 -2.38
CA GLY A 21 -39.05 -16.88 -3.72
C GLY A 21 -38.05 -16.90 -4.89
N LYS A 22 -36.74 -17.00 -4.62
CA LYS A 22 -35.69 -17.09 -5.64
C LYS A 22 -35.24 -18.54 -5.80
N SER A 23 -35.23 -19.01 -7.05
CA SER A 23 -34.77 -20.34 -7.46
C SER A 23 -33.25 -20.33 -7.65
N VAL A 24 -32.55 -21.31 -7.07
CA VAL A 24 -31.09 -21.51 -7.26
C VAL A 24 -30.89 -22.81 -8.05
N PRO A 25 -30.29 -22.77 -9.26
CA PRO A 25 -30.00 -23.99 -9.99
C PRO A 25 -28.91 -24.80 -9.28
N VAL A 26 -29.25 -26.01 -8.85
CA VAL A 26 -28.30 -27.01 -8.36
C VAL A 26 -27.71 -27.71 -9.59
N MET A 27 -26.54 -27.25 -10.05
CA MET A 27 -25.84 -27.88 -11.18
C MET A 27 -24.91 -28.99 -10.68
N THR A 28 -25.16 -30.21 -11.11
CA THR A 28 -24.18 -31.31 -11.13
C THR A 28 -23.86 -31.69 -12.59
N ASN A 29 -22.60 -32.04 -12.85
CA ASN A 29 -21.82 -31.84 -14.08
C ASN A 29 -22.27 -32.53 -15.40
N CYS A 30 -22.08 -31.83 -16.52
CA CYS A 30 -21.63 -32.44 -17.79
C CYS A 30 -20.27 -31.77 -18.11
N ALA A 31 -19.19 -32.52 -18.28
CA ALA A 31 -17.83 -31.97 -18.37
C ALA A 31 -17.11 -32.40 -19.65
N ALA A 32 -16.53 -31.44 -20.37
CA ALA A 32 -15.60 -31.71 -21.45
C ALA A 32 -14.19 -31.99 -20.89
N LEU A 33 -13.69 -33.22 -21.06
CA LEU A 33 -12.41 -33.73 -20.56
C LEU A 33 -11.49 -34.13 -21.74
N ARG A 34 -10.25 -34.51 -21.43
CA ARG A 34 -9.26 -34.97 -22.43
C ARG A 34 -8.53 -36.26 -22.03
N ASP A 35 -8.92 -36.88 -20.92
CA ASP A 35 -8.24 -38.06 -20.36
C ASP A 35 -9.26 -39.22 -20.19
N PRO A 36 -9.34 -40.13 -21.18
CA PRO A 36 -10.31 -41.23 -21.20
C PRO A 36 -10.03 -42.31 -20.15
N GLU A 37 -8.77 -42.53 -19.78
CA GLU A 37 -8.37 -43.69 -18.97
C GLU A 37 -8.74 -43.53 -17.49
N LYS A 38 -8.60 -42.32 -16.93
CA LYS A 38 -8.99 -42.06 -15.54
C LYS A 38 -10.50 -42.12 -15.33
N THR A 39 -11.29 -41.76 -16.34
CA THR A 39 -12.75 -41.72 -16.19
C THR A 39 -13.39 -43.10 -16.26
N ARG A 40 -12.78 -44.05 -17.00
CA ARG A 40 -13.20 -45.46 -16.98
C ARG A 40 -13.14 -46.07 -15.58
N SER A 41 -12.24 -45.59 -14.71
CA SER A 41 -12.15 -46.05 -13.31
C SER A 41 -13.32 -45.61 -12.42
N LEU A 42 -14.10 -44.60 -12.85
CA LEU A 42 -15.29 -44.08 -12.15
C LEU A 42 -16.61 -44.63 -12.74
N GLY A 43 -16.57 -45.46 -13.79
CA GLY A 43 -17.74 -46.07 -14.42
C GLY A 43 -18.59 -45.14 -15.30
N LEU A 44 -18.14 -43.91 -15.57
CA LEU A 44 -18.88 -42.93 -16.37
C LEU A 44 -18.47 -43.01 -17.86
N PRO A 45 -19.43 -43.01 -18.81
CA PRO A 45 -19.13 -43.10 -20.23
C PRO A 45 -18.49 -41.79 -20.74
N VAL A 46 -17.26 -41.88 -21.23
CA VAL A 46 -16.56 -40.79 -21.94
C VAL A 46 -16.55 -41.08 -23.42
N LEU A 47 -17.12 -40.17 -24.19
CA LEU A 47 -17.19 -40.24 -25.64
C LEU A 47 -16.53 -39.01 -26.28
N LYS A 48 -16.16 -39.13 -27.55
CA LYS A 48 -15.64 -38.01 -28.34
C LYS A 48 -16.77 -37.08 -28.78
N GLY A 49 -16.51 -35.78 -28.77
CA GLY A 49 -17.41 -34.74 -29.24
C GLY A 49 -16.63 -33.55 -29.82
N GLU A 50 -17.37 -32.55 -30.28
CA GLU A 50 -16.83 -31.37 -30.96
C GLU A 50 -17.46 -30.10 -30.37
N ILE A 51 -16.63 -29.10 -30.07
CA ILE A 51 -17.07 -27.77 -29.63
C ILE A 51 -16.43 -26.74 -30.54
N GLY A 52 -17.26 -25.99 -31.29
CA GLY A 52 -16.78 -24.95 -32.20
C GLY A 52 -15.69 -25.42 -33.17
N GLY A 53 -15.77 -26.64 -33.70
CA GLY A 53 -14.76 -27.21 -34.60
C GLY A 53 -13.60 -27.95 -33.92
N ARG A 54 -13.51 -27.94 -32.58
CA ARG A 54 -12.42 -28.57 -31.81
C ARG A 54 -12.89 -29.88 -31.19
N GLU A 55 -12.12 -30.94 -31.40
CA GLU A 55 -12.38 -32.24 -30.77
C GLU A 55 -12.12 -32.18 -29.25
N VAL A 56 -13.10 -32.64 -28.48
CA VAL A 56 -13.07 -32.70 -27.02
C VAL A 56 -13.63 -34.04 -26.54
N ASP A 57 -13.22 -34.53 -25.37
CA ASP A 57 -13.91 -35.66 -24.76
C ASP A 57 -15.06 -35.15 -23.92
N VAL A 58 -16.16 -35.89 -23.86
CA VAL A 58 -17.43 -35.47 -23.27
C VAL A 58 -17.89 -36.57 -22.32
N MET A 59 -18.23 -36.19 -21.10
CA MET A 59 -18.76 -37.09 -20.08
C MET A 59 -20.23 -36.77 -19.81
N ARG A 60 -21.08 -37.79 -19.76
CA ARG A 60 -22.48 -37.69 -19.34
C ARG A 60 -22.70 -38.41 -18.01
N ASP A 61 -23.31 -37.71 -17.06
CA ASP A 61 -23.83 -38.26 -15.80
C ASP A 61 -25.37 -38.36 -15.90
N THR A 62 -25.96 -39.40 -15.30
CA THR A 62 -27.35 -39.83 -15.52
C THR A 62 -28.42 -38.94 -14.86
N GLY A 63 -28.02 -37.87 -14.16
CA GLY A 63 -28.93 -36.96 -13.44
C GLY A 63 -28.69 -35.47 -13.70
N CYS A 64 -28.12 -35.11 -14.86
CA CYS A 64 -27.67 -33.74 -15.14
C CYS A 64 -28.51 -33.05 -16.21
N GLU A 65 -29.01 -31.84 -15.89
CA GLU A 65 -29.82 -31.00 -16.80
C GLU A 65 -28.99 -29.92 -17.53
N GLY A 66 -27.72 -29.72 -17.17
CA GLY A 66 -26.90 -28.61 -17.68
C GLY A 66 -25.51 -28.98 -18.19
N VAL A 67 -24.94 -28.08 -19.01
CA VAL A 67 -23.60 -28.23 -19.62
C VAL A 67 -22.59 -27.37 -18.88
N ALA A 68 -21.47 -27.95 -18.45
CA ALA A 68 -20.34 -27.24 -17.87
C ALA A 68 -19.07 -27.46 -18.70
N MET A 69 -18.26 -26.42 -18.84
CA MET A 69 -17.04 -26.49 -19.64
C MET A 69 -15.92 -25.66 -19.04
N ARG A 70 -14.70 -25.97 -19.45
CA ARG A 70 -13.51 -25.22 -19.02
C ARG A 70 -13.53 -23.85 -19.69
N LYS A 71 -13.31 -22.78 -18.92
CA LYS A 71 -13.26 -21.40 -19.45
C LYS A 71 -12.25 -21.25 -20.62
N GLN A 72 -11.17 -22.03 -20.62
CA GLN A 72 -10.13 -22.01 -21.67
C GLN A 72 -10.60 -22.54 -23.04
N LEU A 73 -11.73 -23.26 -23.09
CA LEU A 73 -12.27 -23.81 -24.34
C LEU A 73 -13.27 -22.86 -25.01
N VAL A 74 -13.53 -21.70 -24.40
CA VAL A 74 -14.51 -20.72 -24.86
C VAL A 74 -13.78 -19.47 -25.33
N ASP A 75 -14.08 -19.04 -26.54
CA ASP A 75 -13.54 -17.78 -27.05
C ASP A 75 -14.25 -16.60 -26.37
N ALA A 76 -13.54 -15.49 -26.16
CA ALA A 76 -14.09 -14.34 -25.43
C ALA A 76 -15.37 -13.76 -26.07
N SER A 77 -15.57 -13.95 -27.37
CA SER A 77 -16.77 -13.56 -28.12
C SER A 77 -18.02 -14.40 -27.81
N GLN A 78 -17.85 -15.58 -27.20
CA GLN A 78 -18.92 -16.52 -26.88
C GLN A 78 -19.45 -16.34 -25.44
N MET A 79 -18.82 -15.45 -24.65
CA MET A 79 -19.23 -15.14 -23.28
C MET A 79 -20.47 -14.24 -23.30
N THR A 80 -21.48 -14.58 -22.48
CA THR A 80 -22.72 -13.79 -22.42
C THR A 80 -22.65 -12.65 -21.40
N GLY A 81 -21.63 -12.63 -20.53
CA GLY A 81 -21.53 -11.71 -19.40
C GLY A 81 -22.52 -12.01 -18.25
N GLU A 82 -23.36 -13.03 -18.39
CA GLU A 82 -24.24 -13.50 -17.32
C GLU A 82 -23.50 -14.44 -16.38
N TYR A 83 -23.72 -14.29 -15.08
CA TYR A 83 -23.12 -15.13 -14.05
C TYR A 83 -24.16 -16.01 -13.37
N CYS A 84 -23.74 -17.21 -12.99
CA CYS A 84 -24.51 -18.16 -12.21
C CYS A 84 -23.72 -18.56 -10.97
N LEU A 85 -24.37 -18.55 -9.81
CA LEU A 85 -23.79 -19.08 -8.58
C LEU A 85 -23.98 -20.59 -8.55
N LEU A 86 -22.89 -21.34 -8.39
CA LEU A 86 -22.89 -22.79 -8.30
C LEU A 86 -22.54 -23.24 -6.90
N LEU A 87 -23.30 -24.17 -6.34
CA LEU A 87 -22.94 -24.86 -5.11
C LEU A 87 -22.25 -26.18 -5.48
N ARG A 88 -20.98 -26.32 -5.10
CA ARG A 88 -20.19 -27.54 -5.35
C ARG A 88 -20.52 -28.61 -4.31
N ILE A 89 -20.19 -29.87 -4.62
CA ILE A 89 -20.43 -31.03 -3.74
C ILE A 89 -19.71 -30.89 -2.38
N ASP A 90 -18.63 -30.12 -2.32
CA ASP A 90 -17.91 -29.78 -1.08
C ASP A 90 -18.55 -28.61 -0.30
N LYS A 91 -19.76 -28.18 -0.68
CA LYS A 91 -20.52 -27.06 -0.13
C LYS A 91 -19.90 -25.68 -0.37
N THR A 92 -18.90 -25.57 -1.26
CA THR A 92 -18.35 -24.26 -1.65
C THR A 92 -19.15 -23.61 -2.77
N ALA A 93 -19.26 -22.28 -2.74
CA ALA A 93 -19.92 -21.52 -3.80
C ALA A 93 -18.90 -21.06 -4.86
N LEU A 94 -19.22 -21.25 -6.14
CA LEU A 94 -18.42 -20.79 -7.28
C LEU A 94 -19.29 -19.92 -8.18
N LEU A 95 -18.87 -18.69 -8.44
CA LEU A 95 -19.49 -17.85 -9.45
C LEU A 95 -18.93 -18.22 -10.82
N ALA A 96 -19.75 -18.79 -11.69
CA ALA A 96 -19.38 -19.21 -13.04
C ALA A 96 -20.07 -18.34 -14.09
N GLU A 97 -19.32 -17.97 -15.12
CA GLU A 97 -19.83 -17.18 -16.25
C GLU A 97 -20.52 -18.11 -17.27
N LYS A 98 -21.59 -17.65 -17.92
CA LYS A 98 -22.28 -18.38 -18.98
C LYS A 98 -21.67 -18.05 -20.34
N ALA A 99 -21.58 -19.06 -21.19
CA ALA A 99 -21.20 -18.91 -22.59
C ALA A 99 -22.18 -19.64 -23.49
N VAL A 100 -22.42 -19.11 -24.69
CA VAL A 100 -23.20 -19.79 -25.74
C VAL A 100 -22.22 -20.46 -26.68
N ILE A 101 -22.29 -21.78 -26.78
CA ILE A 101 -21.38 -22.57 -27.61
C ILE A 101 -22.15 -23.52 -28.51
N SER A 102 -21.64 -23.71 -29.73
CA SER A 102 -22.11 -24.75 -30.65
C SER A 102 -21.39 -26.06 -30.34
N LEU A 103 -22.16 -27.08 -29.97
CA LEU A 103 -21.68 -28.35 -29.44
C LEU A 103 -22.25 -29.50 -30.28
N ARG A 104 -21.41 -30.45 -30.68
CA ARG A 104 -21.80 -31.67 -31.41
C ARG A 104 -21.22 -32.88 -30.68
N THR A 105 -22.05 -33.55 -29.90
CA THR A 105 -21.65 -34.70 -29.08
C THR A 105 -22.68 -35.82 -29.21
N PRO A 106 -22.33 -37.08 -28.89
CA PRO A 106 -23.27 -38.20 -28.95
C PRO A 106 -24.48 -38.06 -28.02
N PHE A 107 -24.43 -37.13 -27.06
CA PHE A 107 -25.47 -36.94 -26.04
C PHE A 107 -26.32 -35.69 -26.28
N LEU A 108 -25.74 -34.68 -26.92
CA LEU A 108 -26.35 -33.37 -27.14
C LEU A 108 -25.71 -32.72 -28.37
N SER A 109 -26.54 -32.13 -29.25
CA SER A 109 -26.08 -31.43 -30.44
C SER A 109 -26.89 -30.15 -30.65
N GLY A 110 -26.22 -29.01 -30.83
CA GLY A 110 -26.85 -27.70 -31.05
C GLY A 110 -26.12 -26.57 -30.33
N GLU A 111 -26.70 -25.38 -30.35
CA GLU A 111 -26.25 -24.26 -29.53
C GLU A 111 -26.76 -24.43 -28.10
N VAL A 112 -25.84 -24.39 -27.13
CA VAL A 112 -26.15 -24.62 -25.72
C VAL A 112 -25.53 -23.53 -24.86
N LYS A 113 -26.25 -23.15 -23.79
CA LYS A 113 -25.71 -22.29 -22.73
C LYS A 113 -24.90 -23.16 -21.77
N ALA A 114 -23.59 -23.00 -21.79
CA ALA A 114 -22.67 -23.73 -20.94
C ALA A 114 -22.12 -22.84 -19.81
N LEU A 115 -21.91 -23.44 -18.63
CA LEU A 115 -21.24 -22.78 -17.52
C LEU A 115 -19.72 -22.93 -17.64
N CYS A 116 -19.02 -21.80 -17.64
CA CYS A 116 -17.58 -21.74 -17.71
C CYS A 116 -16.98 -21.85 -16.32
N ILE A 117 -16.46 -23.02 -15.99
CA ILE A 117 -15.76 -23.28 -14.73
C ILE A 117 -14.27 -22.91 -14.91
N PRO A 118 -13.75 -21.94 -14.15
CA PRO A 118 -12.33 -21.69 -14.09
C PRO A 118 -11.62 -22.81 -13.31
N ASN A 119 -10.54 -23.34 -13.89
CA ASN A 119 -9.56 -24.25 -13.26
C ASN A 119 -10.18 -25.42 -12.48
N ALA A 120 -10.65 -26.43 -13.20
CA ALA A 120 -11.16 -27.66 -12.60
C ALA A 120 -10.01 -28.43 -11.92
N ILE A 121 -10.30 -29.21 -10.86
CA ILE A 121 -9.32 -30.08 -10.17
C ILE A 121 -8.52 -30.97 -11.15
N CYS A 122 -9.14 -31.32 -12.29
CA CYS A 122 -8.53 -32.06 -13.39
C CYS A 122 -7.26 -31.39 -13.98
N ASP A 123 -7.14 -30.06 -13.89
CA ASP A 123 -6.00 -29.30 -14.42
C ASP A 123 -4.73 -29.54 -13.60
N VAL A 124 -4.85 -29.72 -12.28
CA VAL A 124 -3.72 -30.05 -11.40
C VAL A 124 -3.15 -31.42 -11.76
N ILE A 125 -4.01 -32.42 -11.91
CA ILE A 125 -3.60 -33.81 -12.20
C ILE A 125 -2.90 -33.87 -13.56
N LYS A 126 -3.47 -33.23 -14.58
CA LYS A 126 -2.91 -33.22 -15.93
C LYS A 126 -1.54 -32.53 -15.96
N LEU A 127 -1.46 -31.31 -15.42
CA LEU A 127 -0.22 -30.54 -15.43
C LEU A 127 0.88 -31.19 -14.59
N GLN A 128 0.54 -31.96 -13.55
CA GLN A 128 1.52 -32.77 -12.81
C GLN A 128 2.04 -33.96 -13.62
N GLN A 129 1.21 -34.57 -14.46
CA GLN A 129 1.62 -35.69 -15.33
C GLN A 129 2.43 -35.23 -16.54
N GLU A 130 2.21 -34.01 -17.01
CA GLU A 130 2.97 -33.42 -18.11
C GLU A 130 4.32 -32.83 -17.65
N ASP A 131 4.50 -32.57 -16.36
CA ASP A 131 5.74 -31.98 -15.81
C ASP A 131 6.76 -33.07 -15.40
N PRO A 132 7.84 -33.29 -16.18
CA PRO A 132 8.83 -34.32 -15.90
C PRO A 132 9.58 -34.07 -14.58
N ARG A 133 9.64 -32.83 -14.08
CA ARG A 133 10.28 -32.53 -12.79
C ARG A 133 9.44 -33.00 -11.62
N ILE A 134 8.11 -32.94 -11.74
CA ILE A 134 7.19 -33.42 -10.70
C ILE A 134 7.17 -34.95 -10.69
N LEU A 135 7.14 -35.57 -11.87
CA LEU A 135 7.25 -37.02 -12.00
C LEU A 135 8.56 -37.56 -11.38
N ALA A 136 9.70 -36.91 -11.67
CA ALA A 136 10.99 -37.29 -11.09
C ALA A 136 11.02 -37.23 -9.55
N LEU A 137 10.20 -36.37 -8.92
CA LEU A 137 10.10 -36.32 -7.45
C LEU A 137 9.39 -37.55 -6.87
N VAL A 138 8.45 -38.13 -7.61
CA VAL A 138 7.74 -39.35 -7.22
C VAL A 138 8.61 -40.57 -7.48
N ASP A 139 9.20 -40.66 -8.68
CA ASP A 139 10.03 -41.80 -9.10
C ASP A 139 11.31 -41.90 -8.27
N ALA A 140 11.83 -40.77 -7.79
CA ALA A 140 12.99 -40.77 -6.92
C ALA A 140 12.74 -41.45 -5.57
N GLY A 141 11.49 -41.66 -5.14
CA GLY A 141 11.06 -42.46 -3.98
C GLY A 141 11.74 -42.14 -2.64
N ARG A 142 12.56 -41.09 -2.59
CA ARG A 142 13.55 -40.90 -1.54
C ARG A 142 12.92 -40.10 -0.42
N THR A 143 12.63 -40.79 0.66
CA THR A 143 12.43 -40.13 1.95
C THR A 143 13.75 -39.48 2.34
N SER A 144 13.80 -38.16 2.27
CA SER A 144 15.00 -37.39 2.62
C SER A 144 14.92 -36.99 4.08
N ARG A 145 15.89 -37.45 4.86
CA ARG A 145 16.07 -37.10 6.27
C ARG A 145 17.28 -36.17 6.41
N ARG A 146 17.07 -34.93 6.85
CA ARG A 146 18.14 -33.99 7.21
C ARG A 146 17.77 -33.24 8.48
N GLY A 147 18.58 -33.40 9.53
CA GLY A 147 18.49 -32.61 10.76
C GLY A 147 17.10 -32.61 11.41
N GLY A 148 16.51 -33.79 11.62
CA GLY A 148 15.17 -33.93 12.24
C GLY A 148 13.98 -33.64 11.32
N LYS A 149 14.24 -33.23 10.06
CA LYS A 149 13.21 -33.00 9.04
C LYS A 149 13.11 -34.19 8.10
N VAL A 150 11.91 -34.69 7.89
CA VAL A 150 11.58 -35.79 6.98
C VAL A 150 10.73 -35.25 5.84
N VAL A 151 11.13 -35.54 4.61
CA VAL A 151 10.37 -35.20 3.41
C VAL A 151 10.14 -36.45 2.59
N SER A 152 8.88 -36.76 2.30
CA SER A 152 8.49 -37.83 1.39
C SER A 152 7.49 -37.33 0.35
N PHE A 153 7.45 -38.00 -0.79
CA PHE A 153 6.49 -37.72 -1.86
C PHE A 153 5.59 -38.94 -2.04
N GLU A 154 4.29 -38.71 -2.10
CA GLU A 154 3.28 -39.76 -2.27
C GLU A 154 2.28 -39.35 -3.36
N ARG A 155 1.80 -40.32 -4.13
CA ARG A 155 0.75 -40.08 -5.12
C ARG A 155 -0.56 -40.66 -4.60
N ALA A 156 -1.58 -39.82 -4.46
CA ALA A 156 -2.89 -40.22 -3.97
C ALA A 156 -3.98 -39.66 -4.88
N ARG A 157 -4.91 -40.51 -5.33
CA ARG A 157 -6.03 -40.12 -6.23
C ARG A 157 -5.56 -39.33 -7.47
N GLY A 158 -4.41 -39.72 -8.03
CA GLY A 158 -3.82 -39.08 -9.22
C GLY A 158 -3.01 -37.80 -8.95
N ILE A 159 -3.10 -37.21 -7.75
CA ILE A 159 -2.37 -35.99 -7.36
C ILE A 159 -1.08 -36.35 -6.61
N VAL A 160 0.00 -35.63 -6.91
CA VAL A 160 1.28 -35.72 -6.21
C VAL A 160 1.26 -34.81 -4.98
N TYR A 161 1.56 -35.41 -3.83
CA TYR A 161 1.69 -34.73 -2.54
C TYR A 161 3.12 -34.83 -2.01
N ARG A 162 3.51 -33.81 -1.24
CA ARG A 162 4.69 -33.81 -0.38
C ARG A 162 4.23 -33.91 1.06
N ARG A 163 4.73 -34.90 1.80
CA ARG A 163 4.63 -34.95 3.26
C ARG A 163 5.88 -34.34 3.86
N TYR A 164 5.72 -33.30 4.66
CA TYR A 164 6.79 -32.65 5.38
C TYR A 164 6.56 -32.84 6.88
N GLU A 165 7.54 -33.40 7.55
CA GLU A 165 7.53 -33.61 8.98
C GLU A 165 8.78 -32.99 9.61
N ASP A 166 8.58 -32.19 10.64
CA ASP A 166 9.64 -31.54 11.41
C ASP A 166 9.52 -31.97 12.87
N LEU A 167 10.37 -32.90 13.29
CA LEU A 167 10.34 -33.47 14.65
C LEU A 167 10.63 -32.42 15.72
N GLY A 168 11.39 -31.37 15.40
CA GLY A 168 11.74 -30.32 16.37
C GLY A 168 10.59 -29.35 16.65
N ARG A 169 9.70 -29.14 15.67
CA ARG A 169 8.54 -28.24 15.80
C ARG A 169 7.21 -28.97 15.91
N ASN A 170 7.24 -30.31 15.89
CA ASN A 170 6.06 -31.18 15.85
C ASN A 170 5.07 -30.79 14.73
N VAL A 171 5.61 -30.45 13.54
CA VAL A 171 4.83 -30.06 12.38
C VAL A 171 4.75 -31.24 11.43
N ASN A 172 3.54 -31.69 11.11
CA ASN A 172 3.29 -32.70 10.09
C ASN A 172 2.25 -32.14 9.11
N VAL A 173 2.68 -31.85 7.88
CA VAL A 173 1.83 -31.23 6.86
C VAL A 173 1.90 -32.00 5.55
N LYS A 174 0.73 -32.14 4.92
CA LYS A 174 0.57 -32.74 3.60
C LYS A 174 0.26 -31.65 2.59
N GLN A 175 1.18 -31.43 1.66
CA GLN A 175 1.18 -30.34 0.70
C GLN A 175 0.95 -30.85 -0.72
N VAL A 176 0.11 -30.19 -1.51
CA VAL A 176 -0.05 -30.49 -2.95
C VAL A 176 1.15 -29.91 -3.71
N VAL A 177 1.77 -30.71 -4.58
CA VAL A 177 2.89 -30.25 -5.42
C VAL A 177 2.36 -29.46 -6.61
N LEU A 178 2.61 -28.15 -6.69
CA LEU A 178 2.01 -27.31 -7.73
C LEU A 178 2.84 -27.23 -9.03
N PRO A 179 2.20 -27.43 -10.20
CA PRO A 179 2.82 -27.17 -11.51
C PRO A 179 2.95 -25.67 -11.78
N LYS A 180 3.90 -25.29 -12.65
CA LYS A 180 4.28 -23.90 -12.94
C LYS A 180 3.09 -22.95 -13.23
N PRO A 181 2.09 -23.32 -14.07
CA PRO A 181 1.01 -22.41 -14.44
C PRO A 181 0.07 -22.02 -13.27
N LEU A 182 0.01 -22.82 -12.21
CA LEU A 182 -0.92 -22.61 -11.10
C LEU A 182 -0.28 -21.86 -9.92
N ARG A 183 1.04 -21.65 -9.94
CA ARG A 183 1.77 -21.01 -8.84
C ARG A 183 1.33 -19.56 -8.61
N GLU A 184 1.16 -18.80 -9.69
CA GLU A 184 0.77 -17.40 -9.63
C GLU A 184 -0.61 -17.21 -8.99
N TYR A 185 -1.56 -18.06 -9.36
CA TYR A 185 -2.91 -18.06 -8.76
C TYR A 185 -2.87 -18.35 -7.26
N VAL A 186 -2.10 -19.35 -6.83
CA VAL A 186 -1.99 -19.67 -5.39
C VAL A 186 -1.29 -18.53 -4.64
N MET A 187 -0.30 -17.88 -5.24
CA MET A 187 0.35 -16.70 -4.64
C MET A 187 -0.61 -15.52 -4.53
N SER A 188 -1.43 -15.23 -5.54
CA SER A 188 -2.42 -14.15 -5.47
C SER A 188 -3.48 -14.41 -4.40
N VAL A 189 -3.96 -15.64 -4.27
CA VAL A 189 -4.89 -16.01 -3.18
C VAL A 189 -4.19 -15.91 -1.81
N ALA A 190 -2.92 -16.30 -1.69
CA ALA A 190 -2.20 -16.25 -0.43
C ALA A 190 -1.82 -14.83 0.01
N TYR A 191 -1.61 -13.90 -0.93
CA TYR A 191 -1.07 -12.56 -0.67
C TYR A 191 -2.06 -11.42 -0.94
N ASP A 192 -2.67 -11.37 -2.12
CA ASP A 192 -3.55 -10.29 -2.57
C ASP A 192 -4.99 -10.41 -2.04
N SER A 193 -5.43 -11.64 -1.73
CA SER A 193 -6.79 -11.82 -1.24
C SER A 193 -7.02 -11.07 0.08
N ILE A 194 -8.29 -10.81 0.39
CA ILE A 194 -8.70 -10.23 1.68
C ILE A 194 -8.11 -11.02 2.86
N THR A 195 -8.01 -12.34 2.71
CA THR A 195 -7.41 -13.22 3.74
C THR A 195 -5.89 -13.21 3.73
N GLY A 196 -5.27 -12.79 2.62
CA GLY A 196 -3.82 -12.69 2.43
C GLY A 196 -3.23 -11.41 3.01
N ALA A 197 -4.00 -10.32 2.98
CA ALA A 197 -3.75 -9.05 3.67
C ALA A 197 -2.32 -8.51 3.54
N HIS A 198 -1.61 -8.84 2.45
CA HIS A 198 -0.24 -8.41 2.19
C HIS A 198 0.72 -8.59 3.39
N LEU A 199 0.60 -9.70 4.12
CA LEU A 199 1.24 -9.94 5.42
C LEU A 199 2.77 -10.10 5.41
N GLY A 200 3.43 -9.79 4.29
CA GLY A 200 4.87 -9.90 4.10
C GLY A 200 5.35 -11.33 3.84
N ILE A 201 6.62 -11.43 3.40
CA ILE A 201 7.19 -12.63 2.78
C ILE A 201 7.08 -13.88 3.68
N MET A 202 7.46 -13.78 4.96
CA MET A 202 7.44 -14.95 5.85
C MET A 202 6.02 -15.52 6.04
N ARG A 203 5.04 -14.66 6.33
CA ARG A 203 3.66 -15.11 6.59
C ARG A 203 3.01 -15.68 5.33
N THR A 204 3.28 -15.07 4.17
CA THR A 204 2.79 -15.57 2.89
C THR A 204 3.39 -16.93 2.55
N LYS A 205 4.70 -17.09 2.78
CA LYS A 205 5.37 -18.39 2.64
C LYS A 205 4.75 -19.45 3.53
N ASP A 206 4.52 -19.14 4.81
CA ASP A 206 3.93 -20.10 5.75
C ASP A 206 2.49 -20.49 5.34
N LYS A 207 1.70 -19.54 4.83
CA LYS A 207 0.35 -19.79 4.33
C LYS A 207 0.32 -20.63 3.04
N VAL A 208 1.30 -20.45 2.15
CA VAL A 208 1.47 -21.33 0.98
C VAL A 208 1.87 -22.72 1.44
N LEU A 209 2.90 -22.82 2.29
CA LEU A 209 3.44 -24.08 2.78
C LEU A 209 2.49 -24.84 3.72
N SER A 210 1.41 -24.25 4.22
CA SER A 210 0.42 -25.02 4.97
C SER A 210 -0.31 -26.05 4.09
N ASN A 211 -0.46 -25.78 2.78
CA ASN A 211 -1.26 -26.60 1.86
C ASN A 211 -0.55 -26.97 0.54
N PHE A 212 0.45 -26.21 0.12
CA PHE A 212 1.05 -26.31 -1.21
C PHE A 212 2.59 -26.28 -1.17
N TYR A 213 3.22 -26.86 -2.20
CA TYR A 213 4.68 -26.87 -2.33
C TYR A 213 5.12 -26.89 -3.80
N TRP A 214 6.25 -26.27 -4.09
CA TRP A 214 7.00 -26.49 -5.33
C TRP A 214 8.49 -26.18 -5.14
N PRO A 215 9.38 -26.73 -5.98
CA PRO A 215 10.80 -26.38 -5.94
C PRO A 215 10.99 -24.87 -6.21
N GLY A 216 11.66 -24.18 -5.29
CA GLY A 216 11.93 -22.74 -5.40
C GLY A 216 10.85 -21.81 -4.84
N VAL A 217 9.86 -22.35 -4.10
CA VAL A 217 8.77 -21.58 -3.47
C VAL A 217 9.24 -20.31 -2.74
N ASP A 218 10.37 -20.37 -2.04
CA ASP A 218 10.91 -19.22 -1.31
C ASP A 218 11.28 -18.05 -2.24
N GLY A 219 11.93 -18.34 -3.37
CA GLY A 219 12.33 -17.34 -4.34
C GLY A 219 11.13 -16.76 -5.09
N ASP A 220 10.16 -17.61 -5.44
CA ASP A 220 8.94 -17.19 -6.14
C ASP A 220 8.08 -16.28 -5.24
N VAL A 221 7.83 -16.67 -3.99
CA VAL A 221 7.07 -15.85 -3.03
C VAL A 221 7.77 -14.53 -2.75
N THR A 222 9.09 -14.55 -2.53
CA THR A 222 9.86 -13.32 -2.30
C THR A 222 9.72 -12.34 -3.47
N ARG A 223 9.90 -12.84 -4.69
CA ARG A 223 9.77 -12.05 -5.92
C ARG A 223 8.37 -11.47 -6.07
N TYR A 224 7.34 -12.27 -5.79
CA TYR A 224 5.95 -11.86 -5.86
C TYR A 224 5.64 -10.73 -4.85
N CYS A 225 6.00 -10.90 -3.58
CA CYS A 225 5.83 -9.86 -2.56
C CYS A 225 6.60 -8.57 -2.89
N TRP A 226 7.79 -8.69 -3.48
CA TRP A 226 8.58 -7.53 -3.91
C TRP A 226 7.96 -6.80 -5.11
N SER A 227 7.27 -7.49 -6.00
CA SER A 227 6.56 -6.85 -7.13
C SER A 227 5.29 -6.09 -6.72
N CYS A 228 4.85 -6.18 -5.47
CA CYS A 228 3.62 -5.54 -5.01
C CYS A 228 3.77 -4.03 -4.78
N ASP A 229 3.15 -3.22 -5.63
CA ASP A 229 3.16 -1.75 -5.54
C ASP A 229 2.64 -1.22 -4.20
N VAL A 230 1.54 -1.78 -3.67
CA VAL A 230 0.95 -1.35 -2.39
C VAL A 230 1.95 -1.48 -1.24
N CYS A 231 2.68 -2.58 -1.17
CA CYS A 231 3.69 -2.79 -0.13
C CYS A 231 4.93 -1.93 -0.35
N GLN A 232 5.39 -1.79 -1.58
CA GLN A 232 6.56 -0.95 -1.87
C GLN A 232 6.34 0.54 -1.51
N ARG A 233 5.08 1.00 -1.54
CA ARG A 233 4.71 2.37 -1.13
C ARG A 233 4.55 2.55 0.37
N THR A 234 4.09 1.53 1.09
CA THR A 234 3.67 1.64 2.50
C THR A 234 4.75 1.24 3.50
N VAL A 235 5.68 0.37 3.11
CA VAL A 235 6.72 -0.13 4.01
C VAL A 235 7.71 0.98 4.35
N LYS A 236 8.01 1.15 5.65
CA LYS A 236 9.03 2.10 6.14
C LYS A 236 10.39 1.72 5.57
N LYS A 237 10.96 2.59 4.73
CA LYS A 237 12.29 2.40 4.14
C LYS A 237 13.39 2.74 5.14
N GLY A 238 13.78 1.77 5.97
CA GLY A 238 14.96 1.81 6.82
C GLY A 238 15.04 2.98 7.81
N THR A 239 16.13 3.03 8.57
CA THR A 239 16.48 4.17 9.42
C THR A 239 17.88 4.61 9.01
N VAL A 240 18.07 5.90 8.72
CA VAL A 240 19.38 6.42 8.35
C VAL A 240 20.30 6.31 9.57
N PRO A 241 21.45 5.62 9.48
CA PRO A 241 22.38 5.52 10.59
C PRO A 241 22.87 6.92 10.99
N ARG A 242 22.90 7.21 12.30
CA ARG A 242 23.41 8.48 12.81
C ARG A 242 24.91 8.57 12.56
N VAL A 243 25.36 9.70 12.01
CA VAL A 243 26.79 9.98 11.80
C VAL A 243 27.51 10.04 13.17
N PRO A 244 28.69 9.41 13.33
CA PRO A 244 29.45 9.48 14.56
C PRO A 244 29.83 10.93 14.92
N LEU A 245 29.71 11.29 16.20
CA LEU A 245 30.06 12.62 16.70
C LEU A 245 31.60 12.78 16.75
N GLU A 246 32.14 13.76 16.01
CA GLU A 246 33.54 14.17 16.15
C GLU A 246 33.75 15.07 17.39
N LYS A 247 34.95 15.02 17.97
CA LYS A 247 35.33 15.86 19.12
C LYS A 247 35.47 17.32 18.68
N VAL A 248 34.76 18.21 19.36
CA VAL A 248 34.83 19.66 19.10
C VAL A 248 36.20 20.19 19.56
N PRO A 249 36.97 20.90 18.71
CA PRO A 249 38.24 21.52 19.10
C PRO A 249 38.02 22.68 20.08
N LEU A 250 39.00 22.91 20.97
CA LEU A 250 39.02 24.06 21.89
C LEU A 250 39.21 25.36 21.09
N ILE A 251 38.37 26.36 21.36
CA ILE A 251 38.36 27.65 20.65
C ILE A 251 38.92 28.72 21.58
N ASP A 252 39.95 29.42 21.12
CA ASP A 252 40.78 30.34 21.93
C ASP A 252 40.32 31.81 21.86
N THR A 253 39.43 32.17 20.92
CA THR A 253 38.91 33.54 20.79
C THR A 253 37.39 33.58 20.58
N PRO A 254 36.70 34.59 21.13
CA PRO A 254 35.26 34.77 20.94
C PRO A 254 34.91 34.98 19.45
N PHE A 255 33.77 34.44 19.02
CA PHE A 255 33.29 34.42 17.62
C PHE A 255 34.16 33.70 16.57
N LYS A 256 35.24 33.00 16.96
CA LYS A 256 36.07 32.20 16.02
C LYS A 256 35.34 30.99 15.43
N ARG A 257 34.28 30.51 16.10
CA ARG A 257 33.36 29.51 15.55
C ARG A 257 31.94 29.84 15.97
N VAL A 258 31.03 29.86 15.01
CA VAL A 258 29.59 29.98 15.25
C VAL A 258 28.94 28.67 14.83
N ALA A 259 28.26 28.02 15.75
CA ALA A 259 27.43 26.86 15.45
C ALA A 259 26.03 27.36 15.10
N ILE A 260 25.60 27.13 13.86
CA ILE A 260 24.27 27.50 13.37
C ILE A 260 23.52 26.23 13.02
N ASP A 261 22.35 26.02 13.63
CA ASP A 261 21.43 24.96 13.23
C ASP A 261 20.54 25.47 12.10
N LEU A 262 20.68 24.87 10.91
CA LEU A 262 19.92 25.24 9.73
C LEU A 262 18.58 24.52 9.72
N LYS A 263 17.52 25.22 10.14
CA LYS A 263 16.15 24.71 10.04
C LYS A 263 15.57 25.02 8.66
N THR A 264 15.35 24.00 7.85
CA THR A 264 14.68 24.13 6.55
C THR A 264 13.19 23.88 6.68
N THR A 265 12.39 24.71 6.03
CA THR A 265 10.94 24.50 5.89
C THR A 265 10.62 23.46 4.82
N THR A 266 9.40 22.94 4.79
CA THR A 266 8.95 22.02 3.75
C THR A 266 8.97 22.68 2.36
N LEU A 267 9.20 21.87 1.33
CA LEU A 267 9.21 22.31 -0.07
C LEU A 267 7.87 22.99 -0.42
N TYR A 268 7.93 24.11 -1.14
CA TYR A 268 6.76 24.88 -1.60
C TYR A 268 5.78 25.30 -0.50
N HIS A 269 6.25 25.48 0.74
CA HIS A 269 5.40 25.87 1.86
C HIS A 269 5.82 27.23 2.48
N PRO A 270 5.58 28.35 1.78
CA PRO A 270 6.01 29.70 2.16
C PRO A 270 5.48 30.17 3.53
N ILE A 271 4.30 29.66 3.93
CA ILE A 271 3.63 29.97 5.21
C ILE A 271 4.54 29.73 6.42
N CYS A 272 5.45 28.76 6.35
CA CYS A 272 6.39 28.47 7.43
C CYS A 272 7.39 29.61 7.69
N ASN A 273 7.63 30.49 6.71
CA ASN A 273 8.49 31.67 6.81
C ASN A 273 7.67 32.98 6.82
N GLY A 274 6.40 32.93 7.28
CA GLY A 274 5.44 34.02 7.14
C GLY A 274 5.86 35.37 7.75
N LEU A 275 6.77 35.40 8.74
CA LEU A 275 7.30 36.67 9.28
C LEU A 275 8.20 37.38 8.25
N VAL A 276 9.13 36.65 7.63
CA VAL A 276 10.04 37.17 6.61
C VAL A 276 9.27 37.55 5.35
N GLU A 277 8.25 36.77 4.99
CA GLU A 277 7.42 37.06 3.81
C GLU A 277 6.57 38.32 3.98
N ARG A 278 5.95 38.50 5.16
CA ARG A 278 5.24 39.74 5.50
C ARG A 278 6.17 40.93 5.49
N PHE A 279 7.36 40.81 6.10
CA PHE A 279 8.38 41.87 6.04
C PHE A 279 8.75 42.22 4.59
N ASN A 280 9.01 41.22 3.75
CA ASN A 280 9.34 41.43 2.34
C ASN A 280 8.21 42.14 1.58
N ALA A 281 6.95 41.87 1.90
CA ALA A 281 5.81 42.56 1.31
C ALA A 281 5.77 44.06 1.69
N THR A 282 6.00 44.39 2.96
CA THR A 282 6.10 45.77 3.45
C THR A 282 7.26 46.49 2.79
N LEU A 283 8.45 45.88 2.79
CA LEU A 283 9.64 46.45 2.18
C LEU A 283 9.43 46.77 0.69
N LYS A 284 8.83 45.84 -0.07
CA LYS A 284 8.49 46.06 -1.49
C LYS A 284 7.53 47.22 -1.69
N THR A 285 6.53 47.35 -0.82
CA THR A 285 5.55 48.43 -0.89
C THR A 285 6.21 49.78 -0.66
N CYS A 286 7.02 49.91 0.39
CA CYS A 286 7.76 51.14 0.67
C CYS A 286 8.77 51.49 -0.43
N LEU A 287 9.50 50.50 -0.96
CA LEU A 287 10.40 50.70 -2.09
C LEU A 287 9.67 51.19 -3.35
N ARG A 288 8.45 50.68 -3.61
CA ARG A 288 7.63 51.15 -4.73
C ARG A 288 7.31 52.64 -4.63
N HIS A 289 7.03 53.13 -3.42
CA HIS A 289 6.77 54.55 -3.18
C HIS A 289 8.04 55.41 -3.32
N LEU A 290 9.16 54.98 -2.73
CA LEU A 290 10.42 55.72 -2.76
C LEU A 290 11.10 55.74 -4.13
N CYS A 291 10.86 54.72 -4.95
CA CYS A 291 11.48 54.57 -6.27
C CYS A 291 10.57 55.02 -7.43
N SER A 292 9.50 55.77 -7.14
CA SER A 292 8.54 56.25 -8.16
C SER A 292 9.21 57.14 -9.21
N GLU A 293 10.14 58.01 -8.80
CA GLU A 293 10.87 58.91 -9.69
C GLU A 293 12.08 58.25 -10.36
N GLN A 294 12.82 57.39 -9.63
CA GLN A 294 14.03 56.73 -10.13
C GLN A 294 14.09 55.23 -9.80
N PRO A 295 13.38 54.37 -10.57
CA PRO A 295 13.29 52.93 -10.31
C PRO A 295 14.66 52.20 -10.34
N ARG A 296 15.62 52.71 -11.13
CA ARG A 296 16.94 52.09 -11.29
C ARG A 296 17.85 52.26 -10.07
N GLN A 297 17.53 53.15 -9.14
CA GLN A 297 18.38 53.48 -7.99
C GLN A 297 17.86 52.91 -6.65
N TRP A 298 16.99 51.91 -6.68
CA TRP A 298 16.38 51.31 -5.49
C TRP A 298 17.37 50.92 -4.38
N HIS A 299 18.58 50.48 -4.75
CA HIS A 299 19.65 50.10 -3.82
C HIS A 299 20.07 51.23 -2.87
N ARG A 300 19.99 52.50 -3.30
CA ARG A 300 20.32 53.66 -2.46
C ARG A 300 19.29 53.89 -1.36
N TYR A 301 18.04 53.52 -1.61
CA TYR A 301 16.92 53.72 -0.69
C TYR A 301 16.78 52.59 0.35
N ILE A 302 17.50 51.47 0.21
CA ILE A 302 17.42 50.35 1.16
C ILE A 302 17.84 50.77 2.57
N ASN A 303 19.02 51.37 2.73
CA ASN A 303 19.53 51.72 4.06
C ASN A 303 18.65 52.75 4.79
N PRO A 304 18.22 53.87 4.14
CA PRO A 304 17.26 54.78 4.75
C PRO A 304 15.93 54.13 5.09
N LEU A 305 15.43 53.23 4.23
CA LEU A 305 14.16 52.53 4.47
C LEU A 305 14.26 51.55 5.65
N LEU A 306 15.34 50.78 5.75
CA LEU A 306 15.58 49.88 6.88
C LEU A 306 15.72 50.65 8.18
N PHE A 307 16.31 51.85 8.15
CA PHE A 307 16.35 52.73 9.31
C PHE A 307 14.95 53.18 9.71
N ALA A 308 14.16 53.73 8.78
CA ALA A 308 12.78 54.14 9.04
C ALA A 308 11.90 52.99 9.55
N TYR A 309 12.07 51.78 9.01
CA TYR A 309 11.33 50.60 9.48
C TYR A 309 11.72 50.19 10.92
N ARG A 310 12.97 50.38 11.31
CA ARG A 310 13.48 50.01 12.65
C ARG A 310 13.13 51.04 13.73
N GLU A 311 12.90 52.30 13.36
CA GLU A 311 12.52 53.40 14.26
C GLU A 311 11.03 53.37 14.63
N VAL A 312 10.18 52.81 13.76
CA VAL A 312 8.72 52.80 13.98
C VAL A 312 8.32 51.69 14.95
N PRO A 313 7.52 51.98 15.99
CA PRO A 313 6.98 50.96 16.88
C PRO A 313 6.03 50.03 16.13
N LEU A 314 6.21 48.73 16.30
CA LEU A 314 5.36 47.73 15.67
C LEU A 314 4.07 47.56 16.47
N GLU A 315 2.93 47.46 15.78
CA GLU A 315 1.60 47.38 16.41
C GLU A 315 1.46 46.18 17.36
N SER A 316 2.12 45.06 17.09
CA SER A 316 2.05 43.85 17.92
C SER A 316 2.93 43.88 19.17
N THR A 317 3.97 44.73 19.20
CA THR A 317 4.91 44.79 20.33
C THR A 317 4.89 46.13 21.04
N HIS A 318 4.33 47.18 20.43
CA HIS A 318 4.38 48.58 20.86
C HIS A 318 5.79 49.19 21.03
N PHE A 319 6.84 48.38 20.95
CA PHE A 319 8.25 48.80 20.87
C PHE A 319 8.74 48.87 19.42
N ASP A 320 9.73 49.72 19.19
CA ASP A 320 10.52 49.75 17.95
C ASP A 320 11.53 48.58 17.91
N LEU A 321 11.83 48.10 16.71
CA LEU A 321 12.73 46.95 16.54
C LEU A 321 14.15 47.25 17.02
N PHE A 322 14.56 48.51 16.98
CA PHE A 322 15.88 48.91 17.43
C PHE A 322 16.00 48.89 18.95
N GLU A 323 15.00 49.39 19.69
CA GLU A 323 14.97 49.26 21.14
C GLU A 323 14.97 47.80 21.59
N LEU A 324 14.20 46.92 20.92
CA LEU A 324 14.20 45.48 21.24
C LEU A 324 15.57 44.79 21.03
N LEU A 325 16.39 45.29 20.10
CA LEU A 325 17.69 44.68 19.80
C LEU A 325 18.83 45.26 20.64
N TYR A 326 18.79 46.57 20.90
CA TYR A 326 19.90 47.30 21.52
C TYR A 326 19.58 47.88 22.89
N GLY A 327 18.33 47.77 23.36
CA GLY A 327 17.88 48.29 24.66
C GLY A 327 18.00 49.81 24.79
N ARG A 328 18.06 50.54 23.67
CA ARG A 328 18.22 52.00 23.59
C ARG A 328 17.30 52.56 22.52
N THR A 329 16.79 53.76 22.73
CA THR A 329 15.98 54.47 21.74
C THR A 329 16.84 55.00 20.59
N VAL A 330 16.31 54.91 19.36
CA VAL A 330 16.98 55.48 18.19
C VAL A 330 16.92 57.01 18.25
N ARG A 331 18.06 57.66 18.04
CA ARG A 331 18.09 59.10 17.75
C ARG A 331 17.82 59.33 16.27
N GLY A 332 16.55 59.30 15.89
CA GLY A 332 16.09 59.55 14.52
C GLY A 332 15.78 61.01 14.23
N PRO A 333 15.39 61.34 12.99
CA PRO A 333 15.05 62.70 12.58
C PRO A 333 13.99 63.37 13.45
N MET A 334 12.99 62.61 13.91
CA MET A 334 11.93 63.12 14.79
C MET A 334 12.46 63.48 16.18
N HIS A 335 13.40 62.70 16.70
CA HIS A 335 14.04 62.96 17.98
C HIS A 335 14.89 64.24 17.91
N ILE A 336 15.65 64.39 16.82
CA ILE A 336 16.47 65.59 16.56
C ILE A 336 15.58 66.84 16.42
N LEU A 337 14.45 66.74 15.70
CA LEU A 337 13.50 67.84 15.57
C LEU A 337 12.92 68.25 16.93
N ARG A 338 12.57 67.28 17.79
CA ARG A 338 12.11 67.54 19.16
C ARG A 338 13.16 68.29 19.96
N GLU A 339 14.41 67.79 20.00
CA GLU A 339 15.53 68.43 20.71
C GLU A 339 15.78 69.86 20.21
N LEU A 340 15.75 70.10 18.89
CA LEU A 340 15.95 71.42 18.30
C LEU A 340 14.87 72.43 18.73
N TRP A 341 13.63 71.98 18.90
CA TRP A 341 12.50 72.83 19.26
C TRP A 341 12.37 73.06 20.76
N THR A 342 12.57 72.03 21.58
CA THR A 342 12.42 72.14 23.04
C THR A 342 13.70 72.61 23.72
N LYS A 343 14.88 72.43 23.09
CA LYS A 343 16.21 72.67 23.69
C LYS A 343 16.46 71.88 24.98
N GLU A 344 15.61 70.90 25.28
CA GLU A 344 15.79 69.96 26.37
C GLU A 344 16.74 68.88 25.85
N ILE A 345 18.03 69.01 26.20
CA ILE A 345 19.02 67.97 25.95
C ILE A 345 19.00 67.08 27.19
N GLU A 346 18.53 65.84 27.05
CA GLU A 346 18.76 64.83 28.09
C GLU A 346 20.29 64.65 28.23
N GLU A 347 20.85 65.06 29.37
CA GLU A 347 22.27 64.85 29.64
C GLU A 347 22.53 63.33 29.69
N PRO A 348 23.53 62.82 28.96
CA PRO A 348 23.87 61.42 29.03
C PRO A 348 24.39 61.13 30.45
N ASP A 349 23.64 60.33 31.22
CA ASP A 349 24.14 59.78 32.48
C ASP A 349 25.53 59.17 32.23
N VAL A 350 26.57 59.74 32.84
CA VAL A 350 27.94 59.20 32.76
C VAL A 350 28.01 57.95 33.64
N LYS A 351 27.47 56.83 33.12
CA LYS A 351 27.47 55.53 33.80
C LYS A 351 28.82 54.85 33.61
N SER A 352 29.29 54.20 34.67
CA SER A 352 30.45 53.29 34.58
C SER A 352 30.15 52.18 33.56
N SER A 353 31.16 51.69 32.84
CA SER A 353 30.99 50.65 31.83
C SER A 353 30.28 49.40 32.36
N TYR A 354 30.53 49.05 33.62
CA TYR A 354 29.89 47.92 34.32
C TYR A 354 28.41 48.17 34.61
N GLU A 355 28.08 49.36 35.10
CA GLU A 355 26.71 49.78 35.39
C GLU A 355 25.87 49.87 34.12
N TYR A 356 26.47 50.33 33.02
CA TYR A 356 25.84 50.33 31.70
C TYR A 356 25.48 48.91 31.22
N VAL A 357 26.38 47.94 31.39
CA VAL A 357 26.13 46.54 30.97
C VAL A 357 25.04 45.88 31.81
N LEU A 358 25.03 46.12 33.13
CA LEU A 358 23.97 45.61 34.00
C LEU A 358 22.60 46.22 33.67
N ASN A 359 22.54 47.54 33.53
CA ASN A 359 21.30 48.24 33.18
C ASN A 359 20.79 47.82 31.79
N LEU A 360 21.69 47.63 30.82
CA LEU A 360 21.33 47.13 29.50
C LEU A 360 20.72 45.72 29.57
N ARG A 361 21.31 44.84 30.38
CA ARG A 361 20.80 43.48 30.56
C ARG A 361 19.40 43.50 31.18
N GLU A 362 19.21 44.23 32.27
CA GLU A 362 17.91 44.35 32.95
C GLU A 362 16.85 44.92 32.00
N ARG A 363 17.18 46.00 31.28
CA ARG A 363 16.27 46.59 30.29
C ARG A 363 15.90 45.65 29.15
N LEU A 364 16.84 44.85 28.65
CA LEU A 364 16.56 43.86 27.60
C LEU A 364 15.66 42.74 28.12
N ASP A 365 15.89 42.27 29.34
CA ASP A 365 15.05 41.25 29.97
C ASP A 365 13.61 41.78 30.19
N ASP A 366 13.46 43.02 30.67
CA ASP A 366 12.18 43.68 30.88
C ASP A 366 11.42 43.94 29.57
N THR A 367 12.09 44.52 28.56
CA THR A 367 11.48 44.79 27.25
C THR A 367 11.08 43.50 26.53
N LEU A 368 11.88 42.44 26.63
CA LEU A 368 11.52 41.13 26.08
C LEU A 368 10.33 40.50 26.79
N MET A 369 10.21 40.67 28.11
CA MET A 369 9.06 40.19 28.87
C MET A 369 7.77 40.86 28.40
N ILE A 370 7.76 42.20 28.35
CA ILE A 370 6.58 42.97 27.91
C ILE A 370 6.24 42.67 26.44
N ALA A 371 7.25 42.60 25.57
CA ALA A 371 7.04 42.27 24.16
C ALA A 371 6.46 40.86 23.96
N ARG A 372 6.84 39.87 24.78
CA ARG A 372 6.26 38.52 24.74
C ARG A 372 4.79 38.52 25.13
N GLU A 373 4.46 39.20 26.23
CA GLU A 373 3.06 39.31 26.69
C GLU A 373 2.17 39.95 25.63
N GLU A 374 2.65 41.00 24.96
CA GLU A 374 1.86 41.69 23.94
C GLU A 374 1.71 40.87 22.65
N VAL A 375 2.76 40.16 22.26
CA VAL A 375 2.69 39.21 21.13
C VAL A 375 1.68 38.11 21.43
N GLU A 376 1.65 37.54 22.64
CA GLU A 376 0.67 36.53 23.05
C GLU A 376 -0.77 37.06 23.00
N LYS A 377 -1.02 38.28 23.50
CA LYS A 377 -2.32 38.94 23.39
C LYS A 377 -2.73 39.18 21.93
N SER A 378 -1.79 39.59 21.08
CA SER A 378 -2.06 39.86 19.66
C SER A 378 -2.34 38.58 18.85
N GLN A 379 -1.77 37.43 19.25
CA GLN A 379 -1.99 36.13 18.61
C GLN A 379 -3.28 35.43 19.07
N GLY A 380 -3.82 35.82 20.24
CA GLY A 380 -5.08 35.32 20.77
C GLY A 380 -6.34 36.06 20.29
N ARG A 381 -6.18 37.15 19.53
CA ARG A 381 -7.24 37.85 18.79
C ARG A 381 -7.34 37.32 17.37
#